data_AF-A0A8C8YYK9-F1
#
_entry.id   AF-A0A8C8YYK9-F1
#
_cell.length_a   1.000
_cell.length_b   1.000
_cell.length_c   1.000
_cell.angle_alpha   90.00
_cell.angle_beta   90.00
_cell.angle_gamma   90.00
#
_symmetry.space_group_name_H-M   'P 1'
#
loop_
_entity.id
_entity.type
_entity.pdbx_description
1 polymer ?
#
loop_
_entity_poly.entity_id
_entity_poly.type
_entity_poly.pdbx_seq_one_letter_code
_entity_poly.pdbx_strand_id
1 'polypeptide(L)'
;MMSYDYVLCKWRGHLWPAKVLSRSGTAPKSKRKRALSIEVQILSIDETIKAKSTDIKALTESAMEAITSPLTCSPSNASPLLSRHS
;
A
#
# COMPACT_ATOMS: atom_id res chain seq x y z
N MET A 1 3.96 24.47 10.67
CA MET A 1 4.81 23.38 10.14
C MET A 1 3.87 22.30 9.62
N MET A 2 3.71 22.21 8.30
CA MET A 2 2.78 21.25 7.67
C MET A 2 3.51 19.91 7.53
N SER A 3 3.42 19.04 8.53
CA SER A 3 3.83 17.63 8.39
C SER A 3 2.79 16.94 7.53
N TYR A 4 3.01 16.98 6.22
CA TYR A 4 2.15 16.37 5.24
C TYR A 4 2.70 14.97 4.97
N ASP A 5 2.13 13.99 5.66
CA ASP A 5 2.51 12.60 5.47
C ASP A 5 1.97 12.11 4.11
N TYR A 6 2.84 12.02 3.11
CA TYR A 6 2.54 11.38 1.83
C TYR A 6 2.65 9.86 2.01
N VAL A 7 1.62 9.14 1.57
CA VAL A 7 1.55 7.68 1.72
C VAL A 7 1.06 7.01 0.44
N LEU A 8 1.33 5.71 0.31
CA LEU A 8 0.68 4.86 -0.69
C LEU A 8 -0.52 4.18 -0.06
N CYS A 9 -1.71 4.36 -0.63
CA CYS A 9 -2.93 3.70 -0.18
C CYS A 9 -3.42 2.67 -1.21
N LYS A 10 -3.94 1.53 -0.75
CA LYS A 10 -4.56 0.55 -1.65
C LYS A 10 -5.99 0.97 -1.98
N TRP A 11 -6.24 1.35 -3.23
CA TRP A 11 -7.56 1.73 -3.73
C TRP A 11 -7.86 1.05 -5.06
N ARG A 12 -9.05 0.46 -5.17
CA ARG A 12 -9.51 -0.32 -6.34
C ARG A 12 -8.52 -1.40 -6.82
N GLY A 13 -7.76 -1.99 -5.89
CA GLY A 13 -6.77 -3.03 -6.18
C GLY A 13 -5.36 -2.53 -6.52
N HIS A 14 -5.18 -1.22 -6.72
CA HIS A 14 -3.89 -0.61 -7.03
C HIS A 14 -3.38 0.24 -5.87
N LEU A 15 -2.06 0.48 -5.82
CA LEU A 15 -1.46 1.42 -4.88
C LEU A 15 -1.47 2.82 -5.51
N TRP A 16 -2.06 3.77 -4.80
CA TRP A 16 -2.20 5.16 -5.24
C TRP A 16 -1.48 6.11 -4.28
N PRO A 17 -0.78 7.13 -4.80
CA PRO A 17 -0.17 8.17 -3.97
C PRO A 17 -1.27 9.04 -3.35
N ALA A 18 -1.20 9.23 -2.03
CA ALA A 18 -2.24 9.91 -1.28
C ALA A 18 -1.72 10.84 -0.17
N LYS A 19 -2.47 11.93 -0.05
CA LYS A 19 -2.73 12.87 1.04
C LYS A 19 -3.22 12.32 2.36
N VAL A 20 -2.42 12.13 3.42
CA VAL A 20 -3.03 12.08 4.77
C VAL A 20 -3.66 13.42 5.14
N LEU A 21 -5.00 13.48 5.13
CA LEU A 21 -5.75 14.68 5.51
C LEU A 21 -6.04 14.72 7.00
N SER A 22 -6.42 13.57 7.58
CA SER A 22 -6.74 13.48 8.99
C SER A 22 -6.62 12.03 9.47
N ARG A 23 -5.85 11.86 10.55
CA ARG A 23 -5.85 10.61 11.30
C ARG A 23 -7.06 10.64 12.22
N SER A 24 -8.22 10.17 11.74
CA SER A 24 -9.43 10.10 12.56
C SER A 24 -9.22 9.08 13.70
N GLY A 25 -8.72 9.58 14.82
CA GLY A 25 -8.54 8.84 16.07
C GLY A 25 -9.82 8.85 16.89
N THR A 26 -10.96 8.41 16.35
CA THR A 26 -12.15 8.19 17.18
C THR A 26 -12.17 6.73 17.58
N ALA A 27 -11.43 6.39 18.63
CA ALA A 27 -11.65 5.15 19.35
C ALA A 27 -12.95 5.31 20.17
N PRO A 28 -14.03 4.57 19.89
CA PRO A 28 -15.08 4.43 20.88
C PRO A 28 -14.49 3.65 22.04
N LYS A 29 -14.82 4.07 23.27
CA LYS A 29 -14.45 3.47 24.55
C LYS A 29 -15.07 2.07 24.76
N SER A 30 -15.14 1.24 23.72
CA SER A 30 -15.68 -0.12 23.74
C SER A 30 -14.62 -1.11 23.30
N LYS A 31 -14.40 -2.10 24.17
CA LYS A 31 -13.46 -3.25 24.19
C LYS A 31 -13.20 -4.08 22.90
N ARG A 32 -13.46 -3.58 21.70
CA ARG A 32 -13.23 -4.33 20.44
C ARG A 32 -12.21 -3.58 19.59
N LYS A 33 -11.10 -4.24 19.26
CA LYS A 33 -10.04 -3.83 18.33
C LYS A 33 -10.65 -3.32 17.01
N ARG A 34 -11.07 -2.05 16.94
CA ARG A 34 -11.45 -1.43 15.67
C ARG A 34 -10.17 -0.96 15.00
N ALA A 35 -9.96 -1.39 13.76
CA ALA A 35 -8.85 -0.93 12.95
C ALA A 35 -8.88 0.60 12.88
N LEU A 36 -7.74 1.24 13.13
CA LEU A 36 -7.60 2.67 12.95
C LEU A 36 -7.84 2.99 11.47
N SER A 37 -8.79 3.88 11.21
CA SER A 37 -9.07 4.41 9.89
C SER A 37 -8.42 5.77 9.73
N ILE A 38 -7.83 6.03 8.57
CA ILE A 38 -7.18 7.29 8.23
C ILE A 38 -7.84 7.82 6.97
N GLU A 39 -8.11 9.12 6.96
CA GLU A 39 -8.68 9.79 5.81
C GLU A 39 -7.56 10.31 4.93
N VAL A 40 -7.60 9.89 3.67
CA VAL A 40 -6.57 10.20 2.69
C VAL A 40 -7.15 10.73 1.38
N GLN A 41 -6.51 11.73 0.78
CA GLN A 41 -6.85 12.28 -0.54
C GLN A 41 -5.94 11.69 -1.61
N ILE A 42 -6.50 11.01 -2.60
CA ILE A 42 -5.74 10.48 -3.72
C ILE A 42 -5.28 11.64 -4.60
N LEU A 43 -3.96 11.78 -4.81
CA LEU A 43 -3.40 12.92 -5.54
C LEU A 43 -3.74 12.90 -7.04
N SER A 44 -4.07 11.74 -7.59
CA SER A 44 -4.34 11.60 -9.03
C SER A 44 -5.72 12.09 -9.45
N ILE A 45 -6.69 12.11 -8.54
CA ILE A 45 -8.11 12.40 -8.83
C ILE A 45 -8.76 13.30 -7.76
N ASP A 46 -7.94 13.82 -6.84
CA ASP A 46 -8.35 14.64 -5.69
C ASP A 46 -9.47 14.05 -4.80
N GLU A 47 -9.73 12.74 -4.91
CA GLU A 47 -10.80 12.06 -4.18
C GLU A 47 -10.35 11.69 -2.77
N THR A 48 -11.19 11.99 -1.78
CA THR A 48 -10.92 11.67 -0.37
C THR A 48 -11.59 10.36 0.02
N ILE A 49 -10.80 9.42 0.53
CA ILE A 49 -11.26 8.09 0.97
C ILE A 49 -10.85 7.80 2.41
N LYS A 50 -11.62 6.96 3.09
CA LYS A 50 -11.24 6.39 4.38
C LYS A 50 -10.54 5.05 4.15
N ALA A 51 -9.22 5.05 4.29
CA ALA A 51 -8.40 3.85 4.23
C ALA A 51 -8.15 3.29 5.63
N LYS A 52 -7.97 1.97 5.75
CA LYS A 52 -7.49 1.37 7.01
C LYS A 52 -6.00 1.61 7.12
N SER A 53 -5.47 1.76 8.33
CA SER A 53 -4.01 1.85 8.53
C SER A 53 -3.24 0.65 7.97
N THR A 54 -3.87 -0.52 7.82
CA THR A 54 -3.27 -1.71 7.18
C THR A 54 -3.10 -1.58 5.67
N ASP A 55 -3.92 -0.74 5.02
CA ASP A 55 -3.90 -0.50 3.58
C ASP A 55 -3.02 0.71 3.21
N ILE A 56 -2.39 1.33 4.20
CA ILE A 56 -1.51 2.49 4.06
C ILE A 56 -0.06 2.02 4.24
N LYS A 57 0.79 2.30 3.25
CA LYS A 57 2.23 2.13 3.34
C LYS A 57 2.90 3.49 3.34
N ALA A 58 3.79 3.73 4.29
CA ALA A 58 4.63 4.92 4.29
C ALA A 58 5.51 4.91 3.04
N LEU A 59 5.63 6.06 2.38
CA LEU A 59 6.57 6.24 1.29
C LEU A 59 7.95 6.49 1.91
N THR A 60 8.65 5.41 2.26
CA THR A 60 10.05 5.51 2.71
C THR A 60 10.98 5.53 1.49
N GLU A 61 12.15 6.13 1.65
CA GLU A 61 13.19 6.16 0.61
C GLU A 61 13.53 4.75 0.11
N SER A 62 13.71 3.81 1.03
CA SER A 62 13.92 2.39 0.71
C SER A 62 12.77 1.77 -0.10
N ALA A 63 11.51 2.18 0.12
CA ALA A 63 10.39 1.70 -0.69
C ALA A 63 10.42 2.26 -2.12
N MET A 64 10.92 3.48 -2.32
CA MET A 64 11.12 4.08 -3.64
C MET A 64 12.26 3.40 -4.40
N GLU A 65 13.36 3.07 -3.72
CA GLU A 65 14.48 2.31 -4.29
C GLU A 65 14.07 0.89 -4.67
N ALA A 66 13.20 0.25 -3.89
CA ALA A 66 12.66 -1.07 -4.19
C ALA A 66 11.75 -1.08 -5.44
N ILE A 67 11.10 0.05 -5.76
CA ILE A 67 10.29 0.21 -6.99
C ILE A 67 11.19 0.41 -8.21
N THR A 68 12.30 1.15 -8.05
CA THR A 68 13.26 1.43 -9.13
C THR A 68 14.20 0.25 -9.38
N SER A 69 14.39 -0.61 -8.36
CA SER A 69 15.07 -1.88 -8.52
C SER A 69 14.34 -2.73 -9.57
N PRO A 70 15.06 -3.26 -10.58
CA PRO A 70 14.45 -4.16 -11.53
C PRO A 70 13.84 -5.33 -10.77
N LEU A 71 12.52 -5.49 -10.89
CA LEU A 71 11.82 -6.66 -10.40
C LEU A 71 12.38 -7.85 -11.18
N THR A 72 13.40 -8.50 -10.63
CA THR A 72 13.82 -9.83 -11.05
C THR A 72 12.65 -10.74 -10.75
N CYS A 73 11.77 -10.89 -11.74
CA CYS A 73 10.77 -11.92 -11.79
C CYS A 73 11.57 -13.22 -11.93
N SER A 74 12.01 -13.79 -10.81
CA SER A 74 12.57 -15.13 -10.82
C SER A 74 11.43 -16.07 -11.20
N PRO A 75 11.49 -16.77 -12.36
CA PRO A 75 10.53 -17.81 -12.65
C PRO A 75 10.80 -18.97 -11.69
N SER A 76 10.13 -18.98 -10.55
CA SER A 76 10.06 -20.16 -9.70
C SER A 76 9.11 -21.17 -10.36
N ASN A 77 9.65 -22.35 -10.66
CA ASN A 77 9.04 -23.55 -11.25
C ASN A 77 8.76 -23.55 -12.76
N ALA A 78 9.75 -24.04 -13.52
CA ALA A 78 9.49 -25.08 -14.51
C ALA A 78 10.62 -26.12 -14.41
N SER A 79 10.33 -27.23 -13.76
CA SER A 79 11.13 -28.45 -13.84
C SER A 79 11.23 -28.88 -15.32
N PRO A 80 12.42 -29.21 -15.85
CA PRO A 80 12.51 -29.86 -17.15
C PRO A 80 12.17 -31.35 -16.95
N LEU A 81 10.88 -31.68 -16.98
CA LEU A 81 10.45 -33.03 -17.32
C LEU A 81 10.37 -33.12 -18.83
N LEU A 82 11.47 -33.53 -19.46
CA LEU A 82 11.40 -34.14 -20.79
C LEU A 82 12.33 -35.35 -20.86
N SER A 83 11.88 -36.45 -20.26
CA SER A 83 12.18 -37.78 -20.77
C SER A 83 11.35 -37.98 -22.04
N ARG A 84 12.00 -38.17 -23.19
CA ARG A 84 11.42 -38.99 -24.27
C ARG A 84 12.48 -39.45 -25.27
N HIS A 85 12.57 -40.77 -25.39
CA HIS A 85 13.29 -41.54 -26.40
C HIS A 85 13.03 -41.08 -27.85
N SER A 86 14.05 -41.05 -28.69
CA SER A 86 14.40 -42.11 -29.65
C SER A 86 15.70 -41.77 -30.37
#